data_AF-A0A3M6XU42-F1
#
_entry.id   AF-A0A3M6XU42-F1
#
_cell.length_a   1.000
_cell.length_b   1.000
_cell.length_c   1.000
_cell.angle_alpha   90.00
_cell.angle_beta   90.00
_cell.angle_gamma   90.00
#
_symmetry.space_group_name_H-M   'P 1'
#
loop_
_entity.id
_entity.type
_entity.pdbx_description
1 polymer ?
#
loop_
_entity_poly.entity_id
_entity_poly.type
_entity_poly.pdbx_seq_one_letter_code
_entity_poly.pdbx_strand_id
1 'polypeptide(L)'
;MDTYDDLSLPADTLQLLADFAAEQDANVKAFEDLKAETAEDTEKAAADGKLTMDVFTEDWNASQFWYTDATARIYAEQLLDGATSDSSIAIVSTPSVYVALRNVLQERGNDIKPRLCLLEYDKRFEVFGPDFVPYDFQHPLRLPSELKGRFDRIICDPPFLSDDCQTKIAMTIRYLAQSWSATPIDEVMGDSGLRFIAGTGAVTASLNKKLYSRINLQATDFEPEHRNGLSNEWRCYANFECDAWRWR
;
A
#
# COMPACT_ATOMS: atom_id res chain seq x y z
N MET A 1 -28.67 -10.31 52.45
CA MET A 1 -29.40 -9.77 51.29
C MET A 1 -28.41 -8.87 50.61
N ASP A 2 -27.62 -9.45 49.72
CA ASP A 2 -26.53 -8.73 49.06
C ASP A 2 -27.15 -7.78 48.05
N THR A 3 -26.96 -6.48 48.31
CA THR A 3 -27.32 -5.41 47.41
C THR A 3 -26.40 -5.49 46.21
N TYR A 4 -26.92 -5.96 45.09
CA TYR A 4 -26.30 -5.73 43.79
C TYR A 4 -26.27 -4.22 43.58
N ASP A 5 -25.12 -3.62 43.87
CA ASP A 5 -24.82 -2.25 43.51
C ASP A 5 -25.04 -2.14 41.99
N ASP A 6 -25.79 -1.13 41.59
CA ASP A 6 -26.16 -0.86 40.21
C ASP A 6 -24.89 -0.52 39.43
N LEU A 7 -24.27 -1.55 38.84
CA LEU A 7 -23.07 -1.44 38.01
C LEU A 7 -23.45 -0.80 36.67
N SER A 8 -23.78 0.49 36.71
CA SER A 8 -23.96 1.32 35.52
C SER A 8 -22.62 1.88 35.07
N LEU A 9 -22.36 1.88 33.76
CA LEU A 9 -21.17 2.51 33.21
C LEU A 9 -21.19 4.02 33.51
N PRO A 10 -20.04 4.62 33.89
CA PRO A 10 -19.91 6.06 34.02
C PRO A 10 -20.37 6.81 32.77
N ALA A 11 -20.98 7.98 32.94
CA ALA A 11 -21.61 8.73 31.84
C ALA A 11 -20.61 9.16 30.74
N ASP A 12 -19.37 9.44 31.11
CA ASP A 12 -18.26 9.69 30.20
C ASP A 12 -17.92 8.46 29.35
N THR A 13 -17.94 7.27 29.95
CA THR A 13 -17.73 5.99 29.25
C THR A 13 -18.87 5.70 28.28
N LEU A 14 -20.12 5.98 28.66
CA LEU A 14 -21.28 5.86 27.77
C LEU A 14 -21.21 6.85 26.60
N GLN A 15 -20.74 8.07 26.83
CA GLN A 15 -20.54 9.05 25.75
C GLN A 15 -19.46 8.59 24.77
N LEU A 16 -18.32 8.10 25.26
CA LEU A 16 -17.26 7.54 24.40
C LEU A 16 -17.76 6.35 23.56
N LEU A 17 -18.61 5.49 24.13
CA LEU A 17 -19.22 4.39 23.39
C LEU A 17 -20.20 4.89 22.31
N ALA A 18 -20.96 5.94 22.60
CA ALA A 18 -21.87 6.56 21.64
C ALA A 18 -21.11 7.24 20.49
N ASP A 19 -20.03 7.97 20.81
CA ASP A 19 -19.17 8.62 19.83
C ASP A 19 -18.49 7.57 18.92
N PHE A 20 -17.99 6.48 19.50
CA PHE A 20 -17.42 5.36 18.75
C PHE A 20 -18.44 4.66 17.85
N ALA A 21 -19.67 4.44 18.32
CA ALA A 21 -20.73 3.86 17.49
C ALA A 21 -21.12 4.78 16.33
N ALA A 22 -21.20 6.10 16.56
CA ALA A 22 -21.47 7.07 15.52
C ALA A 22 -20.34 7.13 14.47
N GLU A 23 -19.08 6.99 14.89
CA GLU A 23 -17.93 6.89 13.98
C GLU A 23 -17.98 5.60 13.16
N GLN A 24 -18.35 4.47 13.76
CA GLN A 24 -18.55 3.21 13.02
C GLN A 24 -19.67 3.32 11.99
N ASP A 25 -20.81 3.89 12.35
CA ASP A 25 -21.94 4.09 11.43
C ASP A 25 -21.56 5.01 10.27
N ALA A 26 -20.80 6.08 10.54
CA ALA A 26 -20.29 6.99 9.52
C ALA A 26 -19.32 6.28 8.56
N ASN A 27 -18.43 5.43 9.08
CA ASN A 27 -17.49 4.65 8.28
C ASN A 27 -18.20 3.60 7.42
N VAL A 28 -19.22 2.91 7.96
CA VAL A 28 -20.05 1.97 7.19
C VAL A 28 -20.76 2.71 6.07
N LYS A 29 -21.36 3.85 6.35
CA LYS A 29 -22.04 4.66 5.33
C LYS A 29 -21.07 5.14 4.25
N ALA A 30 -19.90 5.68 4.63
CA ALA A 30 -18.88 6.10 3.68
C ALA A 30 -18.37 4.93 2.82
N PHE A 31 -18.28 3.73 3.38
CA PHE A 31 -17.94 2.52 2.64
C PHE A 31 -19.03 2.09 1.66
N GLU A 32 -20.30 2.18 2.06
CA GLU A 32 -21.45 1.93 1.18
C GLU A 32 -21.54 2.95 0.04
N ASP A 33 -21.31 4.24 0.34
CA ASP A 33 -21.27 5.32 -0.64
C ASP A 33 -20.12 5.08 -1.63
N LEU A 34 -18.90 4.78 -1.15
CA LEU A 34 -17.75 4.44 -1.99
C LEU A 34 -18.05 3.23 -2.89
N LYS A 35 -18.74 2.21 -2.37
CA LYS A 35 -19.11 1.01 -3.12
C LYS A 35 -20.18 1.28 -4.17
N ALA A 36 -21.12 2.19 -3.90
CA ALA A 36 -22.08 2.62 -4.88
C ALA A 36 -21.41 3.44 -6.00
N GLU A 37 -20.50 4.35 -5.63
CA GLU A 37 -19.77 5.20 -6.57
C GLU A 37 -18.84 4.40 -7.51
N THR A 38 -18.16 3.37 -7.01
CA THR A 38 -17.26 2.56 -7.83
C THR A 38 -17.98 1.51 -8.68
N ALA A 39 -19.22 1.14 -8.32
CA ALA A 39 -20.05 0.22 -9.10
C ALA A 39 -20.70 0.88 -10.34
N GLU A 40 -20.92 2.19 -10.32
CA GLU A 40 -21.57 2.91 -11.43
C GLU A 40 -20.59 3.48 -12.48
N ASP A 41 -19.34 3.77 -12.13
CA ASP A 41 -18.23 4.05 -13.05
C ASP A 41 -16.95 4.19 -12.20
N THR A 42 -15.91 3.37 -12.44
CA THR A 42 -14.62 3.46 -11.73
C THR A 42 -13.87 4.80 -11.92
N GLU A 43 -14.32 5.62 -12.86
CA GLU A 43 -13.85 6.99 -13.08
C GLU A 43 -14.62 8.05 -12.27
N LYS A 44 -15.83 7.77 -11.74
CA LYS A 44 -16.66 8.76 -11.02
C LYS A 44 -16.44 8.80 -9.50
N ALA A 45 -16.03 7.71 -8.86
CA ALA A 45 -15.67 7.72 -7.44
C ALA A 45 -14.50 8.69 -7.11
N ALA A 46 -13.76 9.12 -8.14
CA ALA A 46 -12.70 10.12 -8.04
C ALA A 46 -13.19 11.56 -8.36
N ALA A 47 -14.49 11.80 -8.54
CA ALA A 47 -14.99 13.09 -9.01
C ALA A 47 -15.34 14.08 -7.89
N ASP A 48 -15.78 13.64 -6.70
CA ASP A 48 -16.34 14.57 -5.69
C ASP A 48 -15.73 14.48 -4.26
N GLY A 49 -14.77 13.60 -4.00
CA GLY A 49 -14.12 13.50 -2.67
C GLY A 49 -12.70 12.95 -2.69
N LYS A 50 -11.87 13.40 -1.74
CA LYS A 50 -10.54 12.83 -1.47
C LYS A 50 -10.73 11.45 -0.82
N LEU A 51 -10.20 10.39 -1.42
CA LEU A 51 -10.23 9.05 -0.82
C LEU A 51 -9.42 9.08 0.48
N THR A 52 -9.98 8.55 1.56
CA THR A 52 -9.29 8.44 2.86
C THR A 52 -9.18 6.99 3.32
N MET A 53 -8.08 6.69 4.01
CA MET A 53 -7.89 5.40 4.68
C MET A 53 -8.73 5.25 5.95
N ASP A 54 -9.38 6.32 6.43
CA ASP A 54 -10.21 6.28 7.65
C ASP A 54 -11.42 5.34 7.50
N VAL A 55 -11.89 5.12 6.27
CA VAL A 55 -12.98 4.18 5.95
C VAL A 55 -12.54 2.72 6.15
N PHE A 56 -11.24 2.44 6.18
CA PHE A 56 -10.66 1.09 6.29
C PHE A 56 -9.97 0.91 7.64
N THR A 57 -10.69 0.35 8.61
CA THR A 57 -10.13 0.05 9.95
C THR A 57 -9.04 -1.02 9.89
N GLU A 58 -7.93 -0.83 10.59
CA GLU A 58 -6.81 -1.80 10.64
C GLU A 58 -7.23 -3.13 11.27
N ASP A 59 -6.90 -4.26 10.64
CA ASP A 59 -6.96 -5.59 11.25
C ASP A 59 -5.56 -6.07 11.67
N TRP A 60 -5.33 -6.05 12.98
CA TRP A 60 -4.07 -6.49 13.58
C TRP A 60 -3.80 -7.99 13.38
N ASN A 61 -4.85 -8.82 13.23
CA ASN A 61 -4.67 -10.25 12.95
C ASN A 61 -4.16 -10.49 11.53
N ALA A 62 -4.50 -9.59 10.61
CA ALA A 62 -3.96 -9.56 9.25
C ALA A 62 -2.62 -8.81 9.16
N SER A 63 -2.11 -8.28 10.28
CA SER A 63 -0.92 -7.41 10.36
C SER A 63 -1.01 -6.20 9.42
N GLN A 64 -2.18 -5.57 9.39
CA GLN A 64 -2.43 -4.35 8.64
C GLN A 64 -2.04 -3.12 9.46
N PHE A 65 -1.11 -2.34 8.94
CA PHE A 65 -0.72 -1.06 9.51
C PHE A 65 -0.63 -0.02 8.41
N TRP A 66 -1.30 1.11 8.59
CA TRP A 66 -1.37 2.13 7.56
C TRP A 66 -0.25 3.16 7.73
N TYR A 67 0.44 3.46 6.64
CA TYR A 67 1.33 4.62 6.57
C TYR A 67 0.57 5.92 6.90
N THR A 68 1.28 6.89 7.47
CA THR A 68 0.76 8.26 7.57
C THR A 68 0.51 8.82 6.17
N ASP A 69 -0.39 9.80 6.05
CA ASP A 69 -0.67 10.46 4.77
C ASP A 69 0.60 11.04 4.13
N ALA A 70 1.52 11.57 4.95
CA ALA A 70 2.80 12.09 4.48
C ALA A 70 3.69 11.00 3.88
N THR A 71 3.86 9.87 4.58
CA THR A 71 4.65 8.74 4.07
C THR A 71 4.03 8.13 2.82
N ALA A 72 2.72 7.87 2.84
CA ALA A 72 2.00 7.30 1.70
C ALA A 72 2.07 8.21 0.47
N ARG A 73 1.95 9.53 0.66
CA ARG A 73 2.09 10.52 -0.41
C ARG A 73 3.49 10.54 -1.01
N ILE A 74 4.54 10.52 -0.19
CA ILE A 74 5.93 10.47 -0.68
C ILE A 74 6.11 9.24 -1.58
N TYR A 75 5.70 8.06 -1.14
CA TYR A 75 5.79 6.85 -1.96
C TYR A 75 4.99 6.95 -3.26
N ALA A 76 3.75 7.46 -3.20
CA ALA A 76 2.93 7.68 -4.38
C ALA A 76 3.60 8.62 -5.40
N GLU A 77 4.16 9.75 -4.94
CA GLU A 77 4.87 10.69 -5.79
C GLU A 77 6.12 10.06 -6.43
N GLN A 78 6.88 9.24 -5.69
CA GLN A 78 8.04 8.54 -6.23
C GLN A 78 7.67 7.41 -7.20
N LEU A 79 6.51 6.79 -7.05
CA LEU A 79 5.97 5.85 -8.04
C LEU A 79 5.51 6.58 -9.31
N LEU A 80 4.97 7.79 -9.20
CA LEU A 80 4.52 8.59 -10.34
C LEU A 80 5.63 9.39 -11.03
N ASP A 81 6.81 9.50 -10.42
CA ASP A 81 7.96 10.22 -10.98
C ASP A 81 8.45 9.57 -12.30
N GLY A 82 8.32 10.32 -13.40
CA GLY A 82 8.58 9.83 -14.76
C GLY A 82 7.58 8.77 -15.26
N ALA A 83 6.46 8.55 -14.56
CA ALA A 83 5.42 7.64 -15.06
C ALA A 83 4.66 8.28 -16.23
N THR A 84 4.22 7.44 -17.16
CA THR A 84 3.41 7.84 -18.31
C THR A 84 2.12 7.02 -18.34
N SER A 85 1.21 7.30 -19.29
CA SER A 85 0.01 6.48 -19.48
C SER A 85 0.32 5.04 -19.92
N ASP A 86 1.53 4.75 -20.41
CA ASP A 86 1.97 3.40 -20.74
C ASP A 86 2.56 2.65 -19.53
N SER A 87 2.84 3.37 -18.43
CA SER A 87 3.41 2.77 -17.21
C SER A 87 2.41 1.87 -16.49
N SER A 88 2.93 0.83 -15.83
CA SER A 88 2.16 -0.11 -15.00
C SER A 88 2.73 -0.17 -13.58
N ILE A 89 1.89 0.17 -12.61
CA ILE A 89 2.25 0.29 -11.18
C ILE A 89 1.54 -0.80 -10.37
N ALA A 90 2.31 -1.65 -9.69
CA ALA A 90 1.78 -2.62 -8.73
C ALA A 90 2.00 -2.14 -7.28
N ILE A 91 0.95 -2.27 -6.48
CA ILE A 91 0.91 -1.94 -5.06
C ILE A 91 0.59 -3.24 -4.32
N VAL A 92 1.59 -3.82 -3.65
CA VAL A 92 1.46 -5.13 -2.99
C VAL A 92 1.34 -4.93 -1.49
N SER A 93 0.21 -5.33 -0.89
CA SER A 93 -0.05 -5.24 0.55
C SER A 93 0.13 -3.82 1.13
N THR A 94 -0.06 -2.79 0.30
CA THR A 94 0.18 -1.37 0.67
C THR A 94 -1.00 -0.46 0.29
N PRO A 95 -2.23 -0.75 0.74
CA PRO A 95 -3.43 -0.03 0.29
C PRO A 95 -3.41 1.47 0.59
N SER A 96 -2.74 1.90 1.68
CA SER A 96 -2.55 3.33 1.99
C SER A 96 -1.82 4.09 0.89
N VAL A 97 -0.81 3.47 0.25
CA VAL A 97 -0.09 4.05 -0.90
C VAL A 97 -0.98 4.07 -2.14
N TYR A 98 -1.81 3.04 -2.36
CA TYR A 98 -2.76 3.03 -3.47
C TYR A 98 -3.74 4.21 -3.38
N VAL A 99 -4.31 4.45 -2.19
CA VAL A 99 -5.22 5.57 -1.94
C VAL A 99 -4.50 6.91 -2.15
N ALA A 100 -3.29 7.06 -1.62
CA ALA A 100 -2.48 8.27 -1.85
C ALA A 100 -2.18 8.49 -3.34
N LEU A 101 -1.87 7.42 -4.08
CA LEU A 101 -1.58 7.48 -5.52
C LEU A 101 -2.80 7.91 -6.33
N ARG A 102 -3.99 7.39 -6.03
CA ARG A 102 -5.26 7.83 -6.64
C ARG A 102 -5.52 9.32 -6.39
N ASN A 103 -5.34 9.78 -5.14
CA ASN A 103 -5.50 11.19 -4.78
C ASN A 103 -4.49 12.08 -5.53
N VAL A 104 -3.22 11.70 -5.62
CA VAL A 104 -2.20 12.48 -6.34
C VAL A 104 -2.51 12.56 -7.85
N LEU A 105 -3.00 11.48 -8.48
CA LEU A 105 -3.43 11.51 -9.88
C LEU A 105 -4.61 12.47 -10.09
N GLN A 106 -5.60 12.45 -9.21
CA GLN A 106 -6.75 13.35 -9.24
C GLN A 106 -6.33 14.82 -9.06
N GLU A 107 -5.47 15.10 -8.08
CA GLU A 107 -4.90 16.44 -7.85
C GLU A 107 -4.14 16.98 -9.07
N ARG A 108 -3.48 16.09 -9.82
CA ARG A 108 -2.80 16.39 -11.09
C ARG A 108 -3.73 16.41 -12.31
N GLY A 109 -5.04 16.38 -12.11
CA GLY A 109 -6.03 16.45 -13.20
C GLY A 109 -6.14 15.16 -14.05
N ASN A 110 -5.54 14.06 -13.63
CA ASN A 110 -5.45 12.80 -14.39
C ASN A 110 -4.80 12.98 -15.79
N ASP A 111 -3.81 13.87 -15.89
CA ASP A 111 -3.05 14.12 -17.13
C ASP A 111 -2.41 12.84 -17.71
N ILE A 112 -2.02 11.92 -16.82
CA ILE A 112 -1.58 10.56 -17.16
C ILE A 112 -2.55 9.54 -16.55
N LYS A 113 -2.72 8.40 -17.23
CA LYS A 113 -3.55 7.29 -16.77
C LYS A 113 -2.75 5.98 -16.77
N PRO A 114 -1.75 5.82 -15.89
CA PRO A 114 -1.01 4.57 -15.77
C PRO A 114 -1.94 3.43 -15.34
N ARG A 115 -1.59 2.19 -15.68
CA ARG A 115 -2.29 1.01 -15.17
C ARG A 115 -1.95 0.84 -13.68
N LEU A 116 -2.98 0.78 -12.83
CA LEU A 116 -2.81 0.50 -11.40
C LEU A 116 -3.24 -0.94 -11.09
N CYS A 117 -2.58 -1.56 -10.11
CA CYS A 117 -2.91 -2.90 -9.64
C CYS A 117 -2.62 -3.00 -8.15
N LEU A 118 -3.67 -3.06 -7.33
CA LEU A 118 -3.61 -3.31 -5.90
C LEU A 118 -3.77 -4.81 -5.63
N LEU A 119 -2.69 -5.43 -5.15
CA LEU A 119 -2.71 -6.80 -4.65
C LEU A 119 -2.91 -6.78 -3.15
N GLU A 120 -4.11 -7.15 -2.68
CA GLU A 120 -4.45 -7.17 -1.26
C GLU A 120 -5.25 -8.41 -0.83
N TYR A 121 -5.02 -8.84 0.41
CA TYR A 121 -5.74 -9.91 1.09
C TYR A 121 -7.12 -9.45 1.54
N ASP A 122 -7.21 -8.20 1.99
CA ASP A 122 -8.44 -7.63 2.52
C ASP A 122 -9.43 -7.26 1.42
N LYS A 123 -10.53 -8.01 1.39
CA LYS A 123 -11.60 -7.87 0.40
C LYS A 123 -12.38 -6.57 0.51
N ARG A 124 -12.23 -5.79 1.58
CA ARG A 124 -12.83 -4.45 1.63
C ARG A 124 -12.32 -3.57 0.49
N PHE A 125 -11.10 -3.80 0.03
CA PHE A 125 -10.52 -3.10 -1.12
C PHE A 125 -11.03 -3.58 -2.49
N GLU A 126 -11.90 -4.62 -2.55
CA GLU A 126 -12.63 -5.01 -3.78
C GLU A 126 -13.46 -3.85 -4.35
N VAL A 127 -13.77 -2.85 -3.51
CA VAL A 127 -14.43 -1.62 -3.90
C VAL A 127 -13.70 -0.89 -5.04
N PHE A 128 -12.38 -1.07 -5.18
CA PHE A 128 -11.59 -0.46 -6.26
C PHE A 128 -11.70 -1.19 -7.61
N GLY A 129 -12.55 -2.21 -7.69
CA GLY A 129 -12.95 -2.85 -8.94
C GLY A 129 -11.77 -3.41 -9.74
N PRO A 130 -11.54 -2.95 -10.98
CA PRO A 130 -10.56 -3.53 -11.90
C PRO A 130 -9.11 -3.39 -11.44
N ASP A 131 -8.81 -2.46 -10.53
CA ASP A 131 -7.49 -2.31 -9.96
C ASP A 131 -7.20 -3.36 -8.88
N PHE A 132 -8.24 -3.90 -8.25
CA PHE A 132 -8.08 -4.83 -7.13
C PHE A 132 -7.87 -6.27 -7.61
N VAL A 133 -6.85 -6.92 -7.05
CA VAL A 133 -6.56 -8.33 -7.25
C VAL A 133 -6.48 -9.01 -5.88
N PRO A 134 -7.37 -9.97 -5.56
CA PRO A 134 -7.27 -10.73 -4.33
C PRO A 134 -5.91 -11.44 -4.25
N TYR A 135 -5.17 -11.18 -3.19
CA TYR A 135 -3.80 -11.67 -3.02
C TYR A 135 -3.59 -12.29 -1.65
N ASP A 136 -3.00 -13.49 -1.64
CA ASP A 136 -2.57 -14.17 -0.42
C ASP A 136 -1.10 -14.54 -0.57
N PHE A 137 -0.24 -13.95 0.27
CA PHE A 137 1.20 -14.23 0.23
C PHE A 137 1.51 -15.70 0.53
N GLN A 138 0.63 -16.46 1.20
CA GLN A 138 0.80 -17.90 1.40
C GLN A 138 0.75 -18.67 0.07
N HIS A 139 0.10 -18.09 -0.94
CA HIS A 139 0.01 -18.59 -2.31
C HIS A 139 0.53 -17.56 -3.31
N PRO A 140 1.83 -17.18 -3.24
CA PRO A 140 2.35 -15.94 -3.84
C PRO A 140 2.26 -15.88 -5.38
N LEU A 141 2.09 -17.02 -6.04
CA LEU A 141 2.00 -17.15 -7.50
C LEU A 141 0.59 -17.55 -7.97
N ARG A 142 -0.40 -17.59 -7.08
CA ARG A 142 -1.82 -17.78 -7.43
C ARG A 142 -2.38 -16.45 -7.94
N LEU A 143 -1.80 -15.97 -9.03
CA LEU A 143 -2.09 -14.67 -9.63
C LEU A 143 -2.57 -14.86 -11.07
N PRO A 144 -3.40 -13.94 -11.58
CA PRO A 144 -3.78 -13.92 -12.99
C PRO A 144 -2.54 -13.85 -13.88
N SER A 145 -2.50 -14.70 -14.91
CA SER A 145 -1.33 -14.87 -15.79
C SER A 145 -0.95 -13.61 -16.57
N GLU A 146 -1.93 -12.74 -16.81
CA GLU A 146 -1.81 -11.45 -17.48
C GLU A 146 -0.93 -10.47 -16.70
N LEU A 147 -0.75 -10.66 -15.38
CA LEU A 147 0.09 -9.81 -14.52
C LEU A 147 1.58 -10.12 -14.63
N LYS A 148 1.94 -11.28 -15.21
CA LYS A 148 3.33 -11.72 -15.29
C LYS A 148 4.18 -10.77 -16.14
N GLY A 149 5.22 -10.21 -15.55
CA GLY A 149 6.20 -9.35 -16.22
C GLY A 149 5.59 -8.10 -16.83
N ARG A 150 4.63 -7.46 -16.15
CA ARG A 150 3.91 -6.28 -16.65
C ARG A 150 4.30 -4.97 -16.00
N PHE A 151 4.90 -5.02 -14.82
CA PHE A 151 5.04 -3.83 -13.99
C PHE A 151 6.45 -3.28 -14.07
N ASP A 152 6.56 -2.01 -14.44
CA ASP A 152 7.79 -1.22 -14.43
C ASP A 152 7.99 -0.50 -13.08
N ARG A 153 6.93 -0.35 -12.29
CA ARG A 153 6.94 0.27 -10.96
C ARG A 153 6.24 -0.64 -9.96
N ILE A 154 6.89 -0.91 -8.84
CA ILE A 154 6.32 -1.76 -7.79
C ILE A 154 6.62 -1.17 -6.41
N ILE A 155 5.64 -1.21 -5.53
CA ILE A 155 5.86 -1.05 -4.09
C ILE A 155 5.32 -2.27 -3.34
N CYS A 156 5.99 -2.66 -2.25
CA CYS A 156 5.45 -3.64 -1.31
C CYS A 156 5.68 -3.26 0.15
N ASP A 157 4.79 -3.75 1.00
CA ASP A 157 4.94 -3.82 2.45
C ASP A 157 4.44 -5.19 2.94
N PRO A 158 5.35 -6.15 3.14
CA PRO A 158 4.98 -7.49 3.58
C PRO A 158 4.30 -7.47 4.96
N PRO A 159 3.19 -8.21 5.16
CA PRO A 159 2.45 -8.19 6.43
C PRO A 159 3.27 -8.73 7.61
N PHE A 160 4.27 -9.58 7.36
CA PHE A 160 5.11 -10.16 8.42
C PHE A 160 6.59 -9.96 8.15
N LEU A 161 7.34 -9.75 9.24
CA LEU A 161 8.80 -9.63 9.23
C LEU A 161 9.53 -10.99 9.22
N SER A 162 8.82 -12.08 8.92
CA SER A 162 9.37 -13.42 8.88
C SER A 162 10.05 -13.73 7.54
N ASP A 163 11.11 -14.54 7.56
CA ASP A 163 11.84 -14.95 6.35
C ASP A 163 10.92 -15.60 5.29
N ASP A 164 9.94 -16.39 5.73
CA ASP A 164 8.96 -17.03 4.85
C ASP A 164 8.08 -16.00 4.12
N CYS A 165 7.56 -15.01 4.84
CA CYS A 165 6.74 -13.94 4.26
C CYS A 165 7.56 -13.10 3.27
N GLN A 166 8.74 -12.62 3.69
CA GLN A 166 9.62 -11.80 2.84
C GLN A 166 10.02 -12.56 1.55
N THR A 167 10.34 -13.86 1.67
CA THR A 167 10.69 -14.71 0.51
C THR A 167 9.52 -14.86 -0.45
N LYS A 168 8.30 -15.10 0.06
CA LYS A 168 7.09 -15.26 -0.76
C LYS A 168 6.68 -13.96 -1.43
N ILE A 169 6.76 -12.82 -0.74
CA ILE A 169 6.56 -11.50 -1.37
C ILE A 169 7.59 -11.30 -2.48
N ALA A 170 8.88 -11.56 -2.25
CA ALA A 170 9.91 -11.41 -3.28
C ALA A 170 9.65 -12.27 -4.53
N MET A 171 9.07 -13.47 -4.36
CA MET A 171 8.61 -14.29 -5.49
C MET A 171 7.50 -13.59 -6.28
N THR A 172 6.52 -12.99 -5.60
CA THR A 172 5.46 -12.19 -6.22
C THR A 172 6.03 -10.98 -6.97
N ILE A 173 6.90 -10.18 -6.33
CA ILE A 173 7.51 -9.00 -6.98
C ILE A 173 8.26 -9.41 -8.25
N ARG A 174 9.06 -10.47 -8.19
CA ARG A 174 9.77 -10.99 -9.36
C ARG A 174 8.84 -11.51 -10.46
N TYR A 175 7.69 -12.08 -10.09
CA TYR A 175 6.69 -12.53 -11.06
C TYR A 175 6.04 -11.35 -11.81
N LEU A 176 5.78 -10.25 -11.09
CA LEU A 176 5.14 -9.04 -11.60
C LEU A 176 6.09 -8.18 -12.45
N ALA A 177 7.35 -8.08 -12.05
CA ALA A 177 8.31 -7.15 -12.63
C ALA A 177 8.63 -7.44 -14.11
N GLN A 178 8.51 -6.41 -14.96
CA GLN A 178 8.87 -6.47 -16.38
C GLN A 178 10.37 -6.74 -16.59
N SER A 179 11.20 -6.23 -15.68
CA SER A 179 12.65 -6.40 -15.66
C SER A 179 13.14 -6.81 -14.27
N TRP A 180 14.19 -7.64 -14.20
CA TRP A 180 14.80 -8.10 -12.95
C TRP A 180 16.33 -7.97 -12.99
N SER A 181 16.79 -6.77 -13.37
CA SER A 181 18.20 -6.42 -13.48
C SER A 181 18.42 -5.00 -12.95
N ALA A 182 19.57 -4.77 -12.34
CA ALA A 182 20.02 -3.47 -11.82
C ALA A 182 20.53 -2.53 -12.94
N THR A 183 20.01 -2.66 -14.16
CA THR A 183 20.45 -1.81 -15.27
C THR A 183 20.15 -0.35 -14.92
N PRO A 184 21.16 0.54 -14.92
CA PRO A 184 20.94 1.94 -14.59
C PRO A 184 19.90 2.56 -15.53
N ILE A 185 18.94 3.30 -14.96
CA ILE A 185 17.90 4.01 -15.72
C ILE A 185 18.54 5.07 -16.65
N ASP A 186 19.76 5.51 -16.34
CA ASP A 186 20.41 6.67 -16.98
C ASP A 186 21.41 6.36 -18.11
N GLU A 187 21.84 5.10 -18.32
CA GLU A 187 22.89 4.78 -19.32
C GLU A 187 22.38 4.29 -20.67
N VAL A 188 21.08 4.01 -20.80
CA VAL A 188 20.47 3.62 -22.06
C VAL A 188 19.41 4.66 -22.41
N MET A 189 19.57 5.32 -23.55
CA MET A 189 18.51 6.06 -24.22
C MET A 189 17.35 5.09 -24.54
N GLY A 190 16.48 4.82 -23.54
CA GLY A 190 15.47 3.76 -23.59
C GLY A 190 15.21 3.14 -22.21
N ASP A 191 14.45 3.87 -21.41
CA ASP A 191 13.72 3.45 -20.20
C ASP A 191 13.39 1.93 -20.16
N SER A 192 13.98 1.17 -19.21
CA SER A 192 13.63 -0.26 -19.01
C SER A 192 14.08 -0.88 -17.66
N GLY A 193 14.38 -0.04 -16.66
CA GLY A 193 14.69 -0.51 -15.30
C GLY A 193 13.42 -0.60 -14.44
N LEU A 194 13.30 -1.63 -13.60
CA LEU A 194 12.25 -1.71 -12.59
C LEU A 194 12.48 -0.60 -11.55
N ARG A 195 11.50 0.25 -11.28
CA ARG A 195 11.48 1.13 -10.11
C ARG A 195 10.79 0.42 -8.94
N PHE A 196 11.54 0.10 -7.89
CA PHE A 196 11.06 -0.71 -6.78
C PHE A 196 11.28 -0.04 -5.43
N ILE A 197 10.23 -0.04 -4.60
CA ILE A 197 10.23 0.39 -3.21
C ILE A 197 9.75 -0.78 -2.34
N ALA A 198 10.41 -1.03 -1.22
CA ALA A 198 9.93 -1.94 -0.18
C ALA A 198 9.93 -1.21 1.16
N GLY A 199 8.75 -1.03 1.76
CA GLY A 199 8.62 -0.65 3.16
C GLY A 199 8.59 -1.91 4.01
N THR A 200 9.52 -2.09 4.94
CA THR A 200 9.54 -3.27 5.82
C THR A 200 10.43 -3.04 7.04
N GLY A 201 10.34 -3.91 8.03
CA GLY A 201 11.13 -3.81 9.26
C GLY A 201 12.64 -3.94 9.02
N ALA A 202 13.44 -3.14 9.73
CA ALA A 202 14.90 -3.13 9.70
C ALA A 202 15.51 -4.52 9.94
N VAL A 203 14.85 -5.36 10.74
CA VAL A 203 15.27 -6.74 11.02
C VAL A 203 15.40 -7.61 9.77
N THR A 204 14.68 -7.28 8.68
CA THR A 204 14.68 -8.04 7.42
C THR A 204 15.81 -7.63 6.46
N ALA A 205 16.61 -6.62 6.81
CA ALA A 205 17.63 -6.02 5.92
C ALA A 205 18.57 -7.05 5.26
N SER A 206 19.08 -7.99 6.06
CA SER A 206 20.04 -9.01 5.59
C SER A 206 19.42 -9.98 4.58
N LEU A 207 18.13 -10.29 4.73
CA LEU A 207 17.40 -11.13 3.81
C LEU A 207 17.04 -10.37 2.53
N ASN A 208 16.53 -9.15 2.65
CA ASN A 208 16.17 -8.31 1.50
C ASN A 208 17.37 -8.08 0.58
N LYS A 209 18.54 -7.81 1.14
CA LYS A 209 19.79 -7.67 0.35
C LYS A 209 20.08 -8.91 -0.50
N LYS A 210 19.75 -10.11 -0.01
CA LYS A 210 19.92 -11.37 -0.77
C LYS A 210 18.84 -11.53 -1.83
N LEU A 211 17.57 -11.41 -1.44
CA LEU A 211 16.39 -11.62 -2.29
C LEU A 211 16.38 -10.67 -3.50
N TYR A 212 16.75 -9.41 -3.27
CA TYR A 212 16.69 -8.33 -4.26
C TYR A 212 18.06 -7.90 -4.80
N SER A 213 19.10 -8.69 -4.57
CA SER A 213 20.48 -8.41 -5.02
C SER A 213 20.60 -8.09 -6.51
N ARG A 214 19.77 -8.74 -7.35
CA ARG A 214 19.76 -8.57 -8.81
C ARG A 214 19.26 -7.20 -9.27
N ILE A 215 18.49 -6.50 -8.45
CA ILE A 215 17.92 -5.19 -8.76
C ILE A 215 18.52 -4.08 -7.89
N ASN A 216 19.61 -4.37 -7.15
CA ASN A 216 20.31 -3.41 -6.30
C ASN A 216 19.41 -2.67 -5.29
N LEU A 217 18.53 -3.39 -4.60
CA LEU A 217 17.72 -2.81 -3.53
C LEU A 217 18.61 -2.44 -2.33
N GLN A 218 18.56 -1.18 -1.90
CA GLN A 218 19.33 -0.68 -0.76
C GLN A 218 18.42 0.01 0.26
N ALA A 219 18.85 0.03 1.52
CA ALA A 219 18.19 0.82 2.55
C ALA A 219 18.40 2.31 2.26
N THR A 220 17.37 3.11 2.50
CA THR A 220 17.40 4.57 2.29
C THR A 220 17.49 5.32 3.62
N ASP A 221 17.86 6.59 3.57
CA ASP A 221 17.86 7.49 4.73
C ASP A 221 16.44 7.88 5.19
N PHE A 222 15.42 7.71 4.36
CA PHE A 222 14.02 7.95 4.68
C PHE A 222 13.44 6.94 5.69
N GLU A 223 12.74 7.48 6.69
CA GLU A 223 12.14 6.71 7.79
C GLU A 223 10.61 6.78 7.67
N PRO A 224 9.95 5.69 7.25
CA PRO A 224 8.51 5.71 7.08
C PRO A 224 7.75 5.66 8.40
N GLU A 225 6.64 6.39 8.47
CA GLU A 225 5.79 6.49 9.65
C GLU A 225 4.43 5.83 9.44
N HIS A 226 3.88 5.25 10.50
CA HIS A 226 2.56 4.61 10.51
C HIS A 226 1.61 5.37 11.43
N ARG A 227 0.32 5.43 11.08
CA ARG A 227 -0.70 6.24 11.76
C ARG A 227 -0.78 5.98 13.27
N ASN A 228 -0.75 4.71 13.67
CA ASN A 228 -0.92 4.31 15.06
C ASN A 228 0.41 4.07 15.80
N GLY A 229 1.55 4.34 15.14
CA GLY A 229 2.88 4.04 15.66
C GLY A 229 3.15 2.55 15.81
N LEU A 230 4.38 2.12 15.53
CA LEU A 230 4.78 0.71 15.65
C LEU A 230 6.08 0.61 16.42
N SER A 231 6.19 -0.40 17.28
CA SER A 231 7.39 -0.61 18.12
C SER A 231 8.61 -1.09 17.33
N ASN A 232 8.39 -1.69 16.15
CA ASN A 232 9.48 -2.12 15.29
C ASN A 232 10.11 -0.92 14.59
N GLU A 233 11.41 -1.01 14.32
CA GLU A 233 12.08 -0.06 13.45
C GLU A 233 11.73 -0.38 12.00
N TRP A 234 11.04 0.55 11.33
CA TRP A 234 10.68 0.44 9.93
C TRP A 234 11.67 1.18 9.03
N ARG A 235 11.87 0.66 7.82
CA ARG A 235 12.83 1.19 6.85
C ARG A 235 12.20 1.23 5.46
N CYS A 236 12.51 2.29 4.72
CA CYS A 236 12.31 2.32 3.28
C CYS A 236 13.55 1.74 2.60
N TYR A 237 13.34 0.76 1.73
CA TYR A 237 14.35 0.26 0.80
C TYR A 237 13.92 0.65 -0.62
N ALA A 238 14.86 1.10 -1.43
CA ALA A 238 14.61 1.45 -2.83
C ALA A 238 15.81 1.07 -3.70
N ASN A 239 15.56 0.79 -4.97
CA ASN A 239 16.63 0.57 -5.95
C ASN A 239 16.99 1.81 -6.78
N PHE A 240 16.58 2.98 -6.29
CA PHE A 240 16.90 4.28 -6.85
C PHE A 240 16.99 5.30 -5.71
N GLU A 241 17.68 6.40 -5.95
CA GLU A 241 17.67 7.59 -5.12
C GLU A 241 16.72 8.64 -5.73
N CYS A 242 16.20 9.56 -4.91
CA CYS A 242 15.31 10.63 -5.37
C CYS A 242 15.36 11.83 -4.44
N ASP A 243 14.55 12.86 -4.66
CA ASP A 243 14.57 14.06 -3.81
C ASP A 243 14.14 13.78 -2.36
N ALA A 244 13.39 12.71 -2.12
CA ALA A 244 12.95 12.30 -0.79
C ALA A 244 13.98 11.44 -0.03
N TRP A 245 14.95 10.82 -0.72
CA TRP A 245 15.92 9.92 -0.08
C TRP A 245 17.22 9.65 -0.85
N ARG A 246 18.24 9.27 -0.09
CA ARG A 246 19.53 8.73 -0.53
C ARG A 246 19.76 7.33 0.06
N TRP A 247 20.62 6.53 -0.55
CA TRP A 247 21.03 5.25 0.04
C TRP A 247 21.92 5.45 1.26
N ARG A 248 21.81 4.54 2.23
CA ARG A 248 22.64 4.52 3.44
C ARG A 248 23.96 3.79 3.24
#